data_AF-A0A835CUF1-F1
#
_entry.id   AF-A0A835CUF1-F1
#
_cell.length_a   1.000
_cell.length_b   1.000
_cell.length_c   1.000
_cell.angle_alpha   90.00
_cell.angle_beta   90.00
_cell.angle_gamma   90.00
#
_symmetry.space_group_name_H-M   'P 1'
#
loop_
_entity.id
_entity.type
_entity.pdbx_description
1 polymer ?
#
loop_
_entity_poly.entity_id
_entity_poly.type
_entity_poly.pdbx_seq_one_letter_code
_entity_poly.pdbx_strand_id
1 'polypeptide(L)'
;MENSELILLGETKLISNGFIYLRSRKPTTAKTYWDCRKLRGKECSARAITIFDPVQMKTIFLKEPEHDHPGNHEECYAEIKTYKLKRKAEEHPEQPPAQILRTELAGLSEGVLSQLPERESLKKCMRRARRRYLPPNPTTLTELTDLPDKYQKTLSGETFLIYDSLHDDIDEDEAEDEHEDDDKKNRVLN
;
A
#
# COMPACT_ATOMS: atom_id res chain seq x y z
N MET A 1 18.93 -28.86 19.43
CA MET A 1 17.84 -27.91 19.72
C MET A 1 17.84 -26.90 18.58
N GLU A 2 17.14 -27.23 17.49
CA GLU A 2 17.04 -26.35 16.33
C GLU A 2 16.24 -25.10 16.71
N ASN A 3 16.86 -23.94 16.55
CA ASN A 3 16.22 -22.65 16.73
C ASN A 3 15.03 -22.55 15.77
N SER A 4 13.83 -22.80 16.28
CA SER A 4 12.59 -22.66 15.55
C SER A 4 12.38 -21.18 15.18
N GLU A 5 12.61 -20.83 13.92
CA GLU A 5 12.55 -19.44 13.46
C GLU A 5 11.10 -18.91 13.53
N LEU A 6 10.94 -17.75 14.18
CA LEU A 6 9.66 -17.07 14.30
C LEU A 6 9.53 -16.02 13.20
N ILE A 7 8.53 -16.19 12.33
CA ILE A 7 8.31 -15.30 11.19
C ILE A 7 7.03 -14.50 11.42
N LEU A 8 7.17 -13.18 11.60
CA LEU A 8 6.05 -12.25 11.69
C LEU A 8 5.66 -11.76 10.28
N LEU A 9 4.40 -11.97 9.90
CA LEU A 9 3.85 -11.47 8.64
C LEU A 9 3.02 -10.21 8.91
N GLY A 10 3.70 -9.07 8.88
CA GLY A 10 3.15 -7.81 9.39
C GLY A 10 2.83 -7.94 10.87
N GLU A 11 1.75 -7.30 11.33
CA GLU A 11 1.41 -7.31 12.76
C GLU A 11 0.34 -8.34 13.16
N THR A 12 -0.25 -9.05 12.19
CA THR A 12 -1.50 -9.81 12.41
C THR A 12 -1.30 -11.32 12.39
N LYS A 13 -0.21 -11.80 11.82
CA LYS A 13 0.09 -13.23 11.67
C LYS A 13 1.49 -13.55 12.14
N LEU A 14 1.63 -14.70 12.78
CA LEU A 14 2.89 -15.30 13.19
C LEU A 14 2.96 -16.71 12.61
N ILE A 15 4.14 -17.12 12.14
CA ILE A 15 4.41 -18.46 11.63
C ILE A 15 5.59 -19.06 12.38
N SER A 16 5.43 -20.31 12.81
CA SER A 16 6.48 -21.08 13.47
C SER A 16 6.18 -22.58 13.40
N ASN A 17 7.19 -23.41 13.15
CA ASN A 17 7.11 -24.88 13.22
C ASN A 17 5.91 -25.51 12.49
N GLY A 18 5.56 -24.99 11.30
CA GLY A 18 4.42 -25.51 10.53
C GLY A 18 3.05 -25.05 11.05
N PHE A 19 3.01 -24.12 11.99
CA PHE A 19 1.78 -23.54 12.52
C PHE A 19 1.62 -22.07 12.13
N ILE A 20 0.37 -21.68 11.91
CA ILE A 20 -0.02 -20.30 11.63
C ILE A 20 -0.86 -19.81 12.80
N TYR A 21 -0.45 -18.68 13.36
CA TYR A 21 -1.16 -18.02 14.44
C TYR A 21 -1.70 -16.67 13.99
N LEU A 22 -2.86 -16.31 14.52
CA LEU A 22 -3.49 -15.01 14.33
C LEU A 22 -3.37 -14.22 15.62
N ARG A 23 -3.07 -12.92 15.50
CA ARG A 23 -3.04 -12.03 16.65
C ARG A 23 -4.42 -11.98 17.30
N SER A 24 -4.48 -12.31 18.59
CA SER A 24 -5.75 -12.38 19.34
C SER A 24 -6.32 -10.98 19.61
N ARG A 25 -5.45 -10.05 20.05
CA ARG A 25 -5.81 -8.68 20.43
C ARG A 25 -4.70 -7.71 20.00
N LYS A 26 -5.05 -6.43 19.86
CA LYS A 26 -4.03 -5.38 19.67
C LYS A 26 -3.05 -5.40 20.85
N PRO A 27 -1.74 -5.33 20.62
CA PRO A 27 -0.76 -5.35 21.69
C PRO A 27 -0.88 -4.05 22.49
N THR A 28 -1.17 -4.17 23.78
CA THR A 28 -1.19 -3.05 24.74
C THR A 28 0.05 -3.02 25.62
N THR A 29 0.85 -4.09 25.59
CA THR A 29 2.07 -4.28 26.37
C THR A 29 3.16 -4.85 25.46
N ALA A 30 4.37 -5.06 25.99
CA ALA A 30 5.46 -5.71 25.26
C ALA A 30 5.16 -7.17 24.84
N LYS A 31 4.10 -7.78 25.37
CA LYS A 31 3.67 -9.14 25.04
C LYS A 31 2.61 -9.10 23.95
N THR A 32 2.76 -9.98 22.96
CA THR A 32 1.74 -10.21 21.93
C THR A 32 1.14 -11.60 22.09
N TYR A 33 -0.19 -11.66 22.07
CA TYR A 33 -0.96 -12.90 22.21
C TYR A 33 -1.42 -13.39 20.85
N TRP A 34 -1.21 -14.68 20.62
CA TRP A 34 -1.45 -15.35 19.36
C TRP A 34 -2.33 -16.57 19.58
N ASP A 35 -3.40 -16.69 18.82
CA ASP A 35 -4.26 -17.87 18.80
C ASP A 35 -3.90 -18.70 17.56
N CYS A 36 -3.85 -20.03 17.69
CA CYS A 36 -3.74 -20.87 16.50
C CYS A 36 -4.89 -20.53 15.54
N ARG A 37 -4.60 -20.48 14.23
CA ARG A 37 -5.61 -20.16 13.21
C ARG A 37 -6.82 -21.10 13.27
N LYS A 38 -6.60 -22.36 13.65
CA LYS A 38 -7.63 -23.39 13.81
C LYS A 38 -8.46 -23.26 15.10
N LEU A 39 -8.10 -22.35 16.00
CA LEU A 39 -8.80 -22.15 17.27
C LEU A 39 -10.25 -21.68 17.09
N ARG A 40 -10.50 -20.81 16.10
CA ARG A 40 -11.87 -20.33 15.81
C ARG A 40 -12.80 -21.43 15.30
N GLY A 41 -12.24 -22.43 14.63
CA GLY A 41 -12.97 -23.63 14.20
C GLY A 41 -13.15 -24.67 15.31
N LYS A 42 -12.61 -24.43 16.52
CA LYS A 42 -12.53 -25.40 17.63
C LYS A 42 -11.76 -26.69 17.28
N GLU A 43 -10.92 -26.64 16.26
CA GLU A 43 -10.04 -27.74 15.84
C GLU A 43 -8.67 -27.72 16.56
N CYS A 44 -8.42 -26.68 17.36
CA CYS A 44 -7.21 -26.51 18.14
C CYS A 44 -7.46 -25.63 19.36
N SER A 45 -6.78 -25.89 20.47
CA SER A 45 -6.84 -25.07 21.68
C SER A 45 -5.60 -24.19 21.89
N ALA A 46 -4.59 -24.34 21.03
CA ALA A 46 -3.27 -23.75 21.18
C ALA A 46 -3.25 -22.22 21.16
N ARG A 47 -2.53 -21.65 22.12
CA ARG A 47 -2.26 -20.21 22.25
C ARG A 47 -0.80 -19.99 22.55
N ALA A 48 -0.22 -18.98 21.92
CA ALA A 48 1.16 -18.61 22.09
C ALA A 48 1.29 -17.16 22.57
N ILE A 49 2.36 -16.88 23.29
CA ILE A 49 2.68 -15.52 23.72
C ILE A 49 4.11 -15.25 23.30
N THR A 50 4.31 -14.14 22.60
CA THR A 50 5.65 -13.70 22.22
C THR A 50 6.03 -12.40 22.91
N ILE A 51 7.33 -12.21 23.10
CA ILE A 51 7.94 -10.96 23.57
C ILE A 51 9.15 -10.63 22.69
N PHE A 52 9.43 -9.35 22.52
CA PHE A 52 10.66 -8.90 21.88
C PHE A 52 11.82 -8.93 22.89
N ASP A 53 12.86 -9.68 22.57
CA ASP A 53 14.11 -9.70 23.32
C ASP A 53 15.05 -8.61 22.75
N PRO A 54 15.31 -7.52 23.49
CA PRO A 54 16.17 -6.44 23.02
C PRO A 54 17.65 -6.83 22.97
N VAL A 55 18.09 -7.87 23.69
CA VAL A 55 19.49 -8.30 23.69
C VAL A 55 19.78 -9.11 22.43
N GLN A 56 18.88 -10.03 22.08
CA GLN A 56 19.01 -10.87 20.89
C GLN A 56 18.38 -10.22 19.63
N MET A 57 17.79 -9.03 19.78
CA MET A 57 17.07 -8.30 18.74
C MET A 57 16.05 -9.17 17.99
N LYS A 58 15.38 -10.09 18.70
CA LYS A 58 14.48 -11.06 18.10
C LYS A 58 13.22 -11.27 18.93
N THR A 59 12.13 -11.63 18.27
CA THR A 59 10.91 -12.09 18.95
C THR A 59 11.10 -13.54 19.38
N ILE A 60 10.76 -13.86 20.63
CA ILE A 60 10.82 -15.21 21.20
C ILE A 60 9.46 -15.62 21.78
N PHE A 61 9.22 -16.93 21.86
CA PHE A 61 8.10 -17.45 22.64
C PHE A 61 8.40 -17.38 24.13
N LEU A 62 7.41 -16.93 24.91
CA LEU A 62 7.41 -17.09 26.37
C LEU A 62 7.11 -18.53 26.79
N LYS A 63 6.29 -19.23 26.00
CA LYS A 63 5.95 -20.64 26.17
C LYS A 63 5.62 -21.23 24.80
N GLU A 64 6.20 -22.39 24.51
CA GLU A 64 5.86 -23.14 23.30
C GLU A 64 4.43 -23.68 23.41
N PRO A 65 3.58 -23.42 22.39
CA PRO A 65 2.21 -23.90 22.37
C PRO A 65 2.17 -25.37 21.93
N GLU A 66 1.38 -26.17 22.65
CA GLU A 66 1.04 -27.53 22.24
C GLU A 66 -0.22 -27.52 21.37
N HIS A 67 -0.22 -28.31 20.29
CA HIS A 67 -1.30 -28.32 19.30
C HIS A 67 -1.95 -29.69 19.21
N ASP A 68 -3.25 -29.68 18.94
CA ASP A 68 -4.09 -30.87 18.76
C ASP A 68 -4.13 -31.37 17.31
N HIS A 69 -3.24 -30.85 16.45
CA HIS A 69 -3.17 -31.19 15.03
C HIS A 69 -1.74 -31.10 14.51
N PRO A 70 -1.41 -31.84 13.42
CA PRO A 70 -0.10 -31.72 12.79
C PRO A 70 0.11 -30.34 12.17
N GLY A 71 1.37 -29.91 12.12
CA GLY A 71 1.80 -28.71 11.40
C GLY A 71 1.82 -28.94 9.89
N ASN A 72 1.60 -27.86 9.12
CA ASN A 72 1.68 -27.87 7.66
C ASN A 72 2.67 -26.80 7.18
N HIS A 73 3.88 -27.23 6.84
CA HIS A 73 4.94 -26.35 6.38
C HIS A 73 4.67 -25.73 5.01
N GLU A 74 4.00 -26.46 4.11
CA GLU A 74 3.68 -25.96 2.77
C GLU A 74 2.68 -24.81 2.84
N GLU A 75 1.69 -24.94 3.72
CA GLU A 75 0.70 -23.89 3.96
C GLU A 75 1.32 -22.66 4.63
N CYS A 76 2.20 -22.87 5.61
CA CYS A 76 3.00 -21.78 6.19
C CYS A 76 3.79 -21.05 5.10
N TYR A 77 4.47 -21.80 4.23
CA TYR A 77 5.27 -21.22 3.16
C TYR A 77 4.41 -20.49 2.13
N ALA A 78 3.23 -21.02 1.79
CA ALA A 78 2.25 -20.36 0.94
C ALA A 78 1.82 -19.01 1.53
N GLU A 79 1.52 -18.94 2.83
CA GLU A 79 1.19 -17.68 3.52
C GLU A 79 2.35 -16.67 3.48
N ILE A 80 3.58 -17.11 3.77
CA ILE A 80 4.79 -16.27 3.64
C ILE A 80 4.92 -15.73 2.22
N LYS A 81 4.70 -16.57 1.21
CA LYS A 81 4.77 -16.17 -0.21
C LYS A 81 3.67 -15.17 -0.56
N THR A 82 2.43 -15.37 -0.11
CA THR A 82 1.36 -14.39 -0.36
C THR A 82 1.64 -13.03 0.29
N TYR A 83 2.25 -13.02 1.47
CA TYR A 83 2.67 -11.79 2.13
C TYR A 83 3.77 -11.07 1.33
N LYS A 84 4.80 -11.81 0.89
CA LYS A 84 5.88 -11.28 0.05
C LYS A 84 5.36 -10.74 -1.29
N LEU A 85 4.40 -11.43 -1.91
CA LEU A 85 3.75 -10.97 -3.15
C LEU A 85 3.06 -9.62 -2.98
N LYS A 86 2.33 -9.42 -1.87
CA LYS A 86 1.69 -8.14 -1.57
C LYS A 86 2.72 -7.02 -1.41
N ARG A 87 3.78 -7.27 -0.63
CA ARG A 87 4.88 -6.31 -0.43
C ARG A 87 5.59 -5.95 -1.73
N LYS A 88 5.97 -6.94 -2.55
CA LYS A 88 6.57 -6.68 -3.87
C LYS A 88 5.65 -5.86 -4.77
N ALA A 89 4.33 -6.11 -4.71
CA ALA A 89 3.38 -5.29 -5.45
C ALA A 89 3.31 -3.85 -4.96
N GLU A 90 3.45 -3.59 -3.66
CA GLU A 90 3.50 -2.25 -3.07
C GLU A 90 4.81 -1.53 -3.42
N GLU A 91 5.94 -2.23 -3.34
CA GLU A 91 7.29 -1.71 -3.62
C GLU A 91 7.55 -1.46 -5.11
N HIS A 92 6.91 -2.26 -5.99
CA HIS A 92 7.04 -2.18 -7.44
C HIS A 92 5.69 -1.94 -8.13
N PRO A 93 5.11 -0.73 -8.04
CA PRO A 93 3.85 -0.40 -8.71
C PRO A 93 3.95 -0.48 -10.24
N GLU A 94 5.14 -0.27 -10.82
CA GLU A 94 5.46 -0.31 -12.25
C GLU A 94 5.31 -1.69 -12.88
N GLN A 95 5.47 -2.76 -12.09
CA GLN A 95 5.38 -4.13 -12.59
C GLN A 95 3.91 -4.61 -12.58
N PRO A 96 3.39 -5.20 -13.67
CA PRO A 96 2.05 -5.79 -13.66
C PRO A 96 1.94 -6.95 -12.64
N PRO A 97 0.82 -7.09 -11.88
CA PRO A 97 0.66 -8.20 -10.93
C PRO A 97 0.79 -9.59 -11.57
N ALA A 98 0.44 -9.73 -12.85
CA ALA A 98 0.61 -10.97 -13.59
C ALA A 98 2.08 -11.34 -13.82
N GLN A 99 2.95 -10.35 -14.07
CA GLN A 99 4.39 -10.55 -14.24
C GLN A 99 5.02 -10.97 -12.91
N ILE A 100 4.70 -10.26 -11.82
CA ILE A 100 5.17 -10.62 -10.47
C ILE A 100 4.75 -12.05 -10.13
N LEU A 101 3.49 -12.43 -10.37
CA LEU A 101 3.02 -13.79 -10.12
C LEU A 101 3.77 -14.83 -10.97
N ARG A 102 3.96 -14.57 -12.27
CA ARG A 102 4.68 -15.49 -13.14
C ARG A 102 6.10 -15.73 -12.62
N THR A 103 6.81 -14.68 -12.24
CA THR A 103 8.19 -14.78 -11.75
C THR A 103 8.27 -15.49 -10.40
N GLU A 104 7.43 -15.12 -9.44
CA GLU A 104 7.51 -15.67 -8.07
C GLU A 104 7.00 -17.11 -7.96
N LEU A 105 6.07 -17.52 -8.82
CA LEU A 105 5.50 -18.87 -8.80
C LEU A 105 6.34 -19.89 -9.58
N ALA A 106 7.26 -19.45 -10.46
CA ALA A 106 8.02 -20.32 -11.36
C ALA A 106 8.94 -21.33 -10.67
N GLY A 107 9.22 -21.18 -9.37
CA GLY A 107 10.11 -22.06 -8.60
C GLY A 107 9.49 -22.64 -7.34
N LEU A 108 8.16 -22.62 -7.20
CA LEU A 108 7.48 -23.18 -6.03
C LEU A 108 7.17 -24.67 -6.25
N SER A 109 7.26 -25.45 -5.16
CA SER A 109 6.85 -26.85 -5.17
C SER A 109 5.34 -26.98 -5.39
N GLU A 110 4.91 -28.12 -5.96
CA GLU A 110 3.50 -28.41 -6.21
C GLU A 110 2.65 -28.39 -4.93
N GLY A 111 3.17 -28.92 -3.83
CA GLY A 111 2.50 -28.88 -2.54
C GLY A 111 2.21 -27.45 -2.06
N VAL A 112 3.18 -26.54 -2.16
CA VAL A 112 2.96 -25.12 -1.85
C VAL A 112 1.96 -24.47 -2.82
N LEU A 113 2.05 -24.79 -4.11
CA LEU A 113 1.12 -24.27 -5.12
C LEU A 113 -0.33 -24.68 -4.81
N SER A 114 -0.55 -25.90 -4.28
CA SER A 114 -1.87 -26.39 -3.87
C SER A 114 -2.46 -25.62 -2.67
N GLN A 115 -1.60 -25.07 -1.80
CA GLN A 115 -2.01 -24.31 -0.62
C GLN A 115 -2.21 -22.81 -0.90
N LEU A 116 -1.83 -22.33 -2.09
CA LEU A 116 -1.99 -20.93 -2.45
C LEU A 116 -3.45 -20.58 -2.79
N PRO A 117 -3.89 -19.36 -2.47
CA PRO A 117 -5.14 -18.84 -3.00
C PRO A 117 -5.13 -18.82 -4.53
N GLU A 118 -6.33 -18.85 -5.12
CA GLU A 118 -6.52 -18.73 -6.57
C GLU A 118 -5.77 -17.51 -7.15
N ARG A 119 -5.24 -17.66 -8.38
CA ARG A 119 -4.45 -16.61 -9.06
C ARG A 119 -5.19 -15.27 -9.14
N GLU A 120 -6.49 -15.26 -9.43
CA GLU A 120 -7.28 -14.02 -9.47
C GLU A 120 -7.44 -13.39 -8.08
N SER A 121 -7.58 -14.19 -7.04
CA SER A 121 -7.59 -13.72 -5.66
C SER A 121 -6.27 -13.06 -5.27
N LEU A 122 -5.14 -13.64 -5.68
CA LEU A 122 -3.81 -13.04 -5.48
C LEU A 122 -3.68 -11.69 -6.21
N LYS A 123 -4.07 -11.61 -7.49
CA LYS A 123 -4.08 -10.35 -8.25
C LYS A 123 -4.92 -9.28 -7.55
N LYS A 124 -6.13 -9.63 -7.08
CA LYS A 124 -7.02 -8.73 -6.34
C LYS A 124 -6.38 -8.25 -5.03
N CYS A 125 -5.70 -9.12 -4.29
CA CYS A 125 -4.97 -8.75 -3.08
C CYS A 125 -3.84 -7.76 -3.38
N MET A 126 -3.05 -8.00 -4.42
CA MET A 126 -1.96 -7.10 -4.84
C MET A 126 -2.47 -5.73 -5.29
N ARG A 127 -3.57 -5.69 -6.06
CA ARG A 127 -4.22 -4.41 -6.44
C ARG A 127 -4.74 -3.65 -5.23
N ARG A 128 -5.27 -4.34 -4.21
CA ARG A 128 -5.71 -3.73 -2.95
C ARG A 128 -4.54 -3.20 -2.13
N ALA A 129 -3.44 -3.94 -2.09
CA ALA A 129 -2.19 -3.53 -1.44
C ALA A 129 -1.67 -2.21 -2.02
N ARG A 130 -1.55 -2.13 -3.36
CA ARG A 130 -1.17 -0.91 -4.07
C ARG A 130 -2.07 0.28 -3.76
N ARG A 131 -3.40 0.07 -3.83
CA ARG A 131 -4.38 1.14 -3.64
C ARG A 131 -4.60 1.57 -2.19
N ARG A 132 -3.89 0.97 -1.22
CA ARG A 132 -4.09 1.29 0.21
C ARG A 132 -3.89 2.77 0.54
N TYR A 133 -2.94 3.41 -0.15
CA TYR A 133 -2.57 4.81 0.08
C TYR A 133 -2.89 5.71 -1.11
N LEU A 134 -3.54 5.19 -2.17
CA LEU A 134 -3.99 6.02 -3.29
C LEU A 134 -5.39 6.57 -3.02
N PRO A 135 -5.68 7.81 -3.47
CA PRO A 135 -7.05 8.31 -3.46
C PRO A 135 -7.95 7.41 -4.33
N PRO A 136 -9.26 7.37 -4.04
CA PRO A 136 -10.22 6.74 -4.95
C PRO A 136 -10.11 7.39 -6.33
N ASN A 137 -10.39 6.62 -7.38
CA ASN A 137 -10.50 7.20 -8.72
C ASN A 137 -11.62 8.25 -8.69
N PRO A 138 -11.36 9.48 -9.16
CA PRO A 138 -12.37 10.52 -9.19
C PRO A 138 -13.55 10.05 -10.07
N THR A 139 -14.76 10.28 -9.59
CA THR A 139 -15.99 9.89 -10.30
C THR A 139 -16.56 11.02 -11.15
N THR A 140 -16.17 12.26 -10.86
CA THR A 140 -16.58 13.46 -11.59
C THR A 140 -15.38 14.29 -12.01
N LEU A 141 -15.52 15.07 -13.09
CA LEU A 141 -14.44 15.93 -13.59
C LEU A 141 -14.00 16.96 -12.53
N THR A 142 -14.94 17.45 -11.72
CA THR A 142 -14.72 18.42 -10.64
C THR A 142 -13.89 17.89 -9.47
N GLU A 143 -13.75 16.57 -9.34
CA GLU A 143 -12.89 15.94 -8.31
C GLU A 143 -11.41 15.90 -8.73
N LEU A 144 -11.10 16.18 -10.00
CA LEU A 144 -9.72 16.37 -10.46
C LEU A 144 -9.26 17.78 -10.08
N THR A 145 -8.66 17.92 -8.91
CA THR A 145 -7.91 19.13 -8.53
C THR A 145 -6.59 19.26 -9.32
N ASP A 146 -5.90 20.39 -9.15
CA ASP A 146 -4.68 20.76 -9.88
C ASP A 146 -3.71 19.60 -10.06
N LEU A 147 -3.41 19.30 -11.33
CA LEU A 147 -2.47 18.25 -11.69
C LEU A 147 -1.05 18.69 -11.28
N PRO A 148 -0.28 17.89 -10.53
CA PRO A 148 1.08 18.27 -10.15
C PRO A 148 1.98 18.61 -11.35
N ASP A 149 2.83 19.64 -11.22
CA ASP A 149 3.76 20.11 -12.27
C ASP A 149 4.57 19.01 -12.97
N LYS A 150 4.96 17.98 -12.21
CA LYS A 150 5.67 16.79 -12.72
C LYS A 150 4.91 16.01 -13.80
N TYR A 151 3.61 16.24 -13.95
CA TYR A 151 2.75 15.64 -14.97
C TYR A 151 2.25 16.66 -15.99
N GLN A 152 2.63 17.94 -15.85
CA GLN A 152 2.30 19.02 -16.77
C GLN A 152 3.52 19.48 -17.59
N LYS A 153 4.72 19.42 -17.00
CA LYS A 153 5.95 19.97 -17.56
C LYS A 153 6.93 18.88 -17.98
N THR A 154 7.66 19.12 -19.07
CA THR A 154 8.79 18.31 -19.52
C THR A 154 10.00 18.49 -18.59
N LEU A 155 11.05 17.69 -18.78
CA LEU A 155 12.31 17.84 -18.03
C LEU A 155 12.97 19.21 -18.23
N SER A 156 12.66 19.91 -19.32
CA SER A 156 13.09 21.28 -19.64
C SER A 156 12.15 22.36 -19.08
N GLY A 157 11.05 21.99 -18.40
CA GLY A 157 10.10 22.93 -17.80
C GLY A 157 8.98 23.41 -18.72
N GLU A 158 8.94 22.96 -19.97
CA GLU A 158 7.90 23.31 -20.95
C GLU A 158 6.61 22.54 -20.68
N THR A 159 5.46 23.21 -20.72
CA THR A 159 4.15 22.59 -20.59
C THR A 159 3.83 21.73 -21.81
N PHE A 160 3.72 20.41 -21.64
CA PHE A 160 3.36 19.48 -22.73
C PHE A 160 1.91 19.00 -22.64
N LEU A 161 1.29 19.16 -21.47
CA LEU A 161 -0.10 18.82 -21.28
C LEU A 161 -0.97 19.94 -21.89
N ILE A 162 -1.41 19.72 -23.13
CA ILE A 162 -2.38 20.56 -23.82
C ILE A 162 -3.75 20.25 -23.20
N TYR A 163 -4.08 20.92 -22.10
CA TYR A 163 -5.40 20.83 -21.48
C TYR A 163 -6.10 22.18 -21.58
N ASP A 164 -7.28 22.16 -22.20
CA ASP A 164 -8.15 23.32 -22.44
C ASP A 164 -8.93 23.66 -21.16
N SER A 165 -8.23 23.85 -20.04
CA SER A 165 -8.81 24.49 -18.87
C SER A 165 -8.95 25.96 -19.21
N LEU A 166 -10.13 26.33 -19.71
CA LEU A 166 -10.62 27.71 -19.79
C LEU A 166 -10.43 28.36 -18.41
N HIS A 167 -9.27 28.97 -18.18
CA HIS A 167 -9.15 30.05 -17.23
C HIS A 167 -9.68 31.24 -18.02
N ASP A 168 -10.92 31.66 -17.72
CA ASP A 168 -11.34 33.02 -18.03
C ASP A 168 -10.44 33.91 -17.18
N ASP A 169 -9.27 34.25 -17.71
CA ASP A 169 -8.55 35.44 -17.32
C ASP A 169 -9.48 36.61 -17.69
N ILE A 170 -10.37 36.97 -16.77
CA ILE A 170 -11.11 38.23 -16.86
C ILE A 170 -10.05 39.29 -16.58
N ASP A 171 -9.46 39.82 -17.65
CA ASP A 171 -8.61 41.00 -17.63
C ASP A 171 -9.42 42.15 -17.03
N GLU A 172 -9.08 42.57 -15.81
CA GLU A 172 -9.80 43.60 -15.04
C GLU A 172 -9.23 45.02 -15.25
N ASP A 173 -8.50 45.26 -16.35
CA ASP A 173 -7.75 46.51 -16.55
C ASP A 173 -8.07 47.20 -17.90
N GLU A 174 -9.19 47.93 -17.97
CA GLU A 174 -9.35 49.07 -18.88
C GLU A 174 -9.96 50.27 -18.13
N ALA A 175 -9.12 50.93 -17.32
CA ALA A 175 -9.30 52.35 -17.00
C ALA A 175 -8.27 53.11 -17.85
N GLU A 176 -8.70 53.57 -19.02
CA GLU A 176 -7.89 54.41 -19.92
C GLU A 176 -7.65 55.79 -19.28
N ASP A 177 -6.40 56.05 -18.90
CA ASP A 177 -5.85 57.38 -18.64
C ASP A 177 -5.57 58.09 -20.00
N GLU A 178 -6.36 59.10 -20.36
CA GLU A 178 -5.99 60.08 -21.40
C GLU A 178 -5.42 61.36 -20.75
N HIS A 179 -4.09 61.44 -20.71
CA HIS A 179 -3.27 62.68 -20.63
C HIS A 179 -2.89 63.09 -22.08
N GLU A 180 -2.65 64.32 -22.53
CA GLU A 180 -2.33 65.62 -21.94
C GLU A 180 -2.39 66.72 -23.05
N ASP A 181 -2.78 67.93 -22.62
CA ASP A 181 -2.23 69.27 -22.88
C ASP A 181 -2.19 70.02 -24.25
N ASP A 182 -2.74 71.24 -24.15
CA ASP A 182 -2.32 72.56 -24.68
C ASP A 182 -2.15 72.79 -26.20
N ASP A 183 -2.89 73.77 -26.76
CA ASP A 183 -2.41 75.16 -26.77
C ASP A 183 -3.43 76.17 -27.35
N LYS A 184 -3.29 77.42 -26.91
CA LYS A 184 -4.18 78.58 -27.07
C LYS A 184 -4.36 79.09 -28.52
N LYS A 185 -5.56 79.60 -28.84
CA LYS A 185 -5.71 80.89 -29.56
C LYS A 185 -7.06 81.58 -29.31
N ASN A 186 -6.91 82.79 -28.77
CA ASN A 186 -7.91 83.78 -28.38
C ASN A 186 -8.63 84.41 -29.60
N ARG A 187 -9.96 84.62 -29.55
CA ARG A 187 -10.65 85.71 -30.30
C ARG A 187 -12.06 86.05 -29.79
N VAL A 188 -12.11 87.01 -28.87
CA VAL A 188 -12.99 88.21 -28.78
C VAL A 188 -14.51 88.10 -29.06
N LEU A 189 -15.27 88.46 -28.02
CA LEU A 189 -16.53 89.23 -27.93
C LEU A 189 -17.31 89.55 -29.23
N ASN A 190 -18.59 89.18 -29.23
CA ASN A 190 -19.72 90.13 -29.25
C ASN A 190 -20.99 89.45 -28.72
#